data_AF-A0A919M5E5-F1
#
_entry.id   AF-A0A919M5E5-F1
#
_cell.length_a   1.000
_cell.length_b   1.000
_cell.length_c   1.000
_cell.angle_alpha   90.00
_cell.angle_beta   90.00
_cell.angle_gamma   90.00
#
_symmetry.space_group_name_H-M   'P 1'
#
loop_
_entity.id
_entity.type
_entity.pdbx_description
1 polymer ?
#
loop_
_entity_poly.entity_id
_entity_poly.type
_entity_poly.pdbx_seq_one_letter_code
_entity_poly.pdbx_strand_id
1 'polypeptide(L)'
;MSDADPEPDAYGRVTNPGRYQVLHDVAERLLGELARNFAVSRSESLVSDPSRSSGQVRMVQLDPAHPGVGVLRVTFTGFPGLMVKLGQESETALPACGCDACDEDPQELIEELHHKIGRLTRAGSTESARWRRRLE
;
A
#
# COMPACT_ATOMS: atom_id res chain seq x y z
N MET A 1 -26.48 -22.04 23.07
CA MET A 1 -25.52 -20.97 22.74
C MET A 1 -24.23 -21.67 22.40
N SER A 2 -23.91 -21.81 21.12
CA SER A 2 -22.67 -22.46 20.68
C SER A 2 -21.71 -21.36 20.24
N ASP A 3 -20.60 -21.29 20.96
CA ASP A 3 -19.41 -20.52 20.64
C ASP A 3 -18.75 -21.19 19.42
N ALA A 4 -18.84 -20.55 18.25
CA ALA A 4 -18.23 -21.05 17.03
C ALA A 4 -16.76 -20.62 17.02
N ASP A 5 -15.90 -21.47 17.60
CA ASP A 5 -14.44 -21.38 17.44
C ASP A 5 -14.10 -21.51 15.93
N PRO A 6 -13.36 -20.57 15.33
CA PRO A 6 -13.06 -20.62 13.90
C PRO A 6 -12.19 -21.84 13.57
N GLU A 7 -12.48 -22.52 12.46
CA GLU A 7 -11.77 -23.74 12.05
C GLU A 7 -10.25 -23.46 11.94
N PRO A 8 -9.39 -24.18 12.70
CA PRO A 8 -7.96 -23.87 12.79
C PRO A 8 -7.18 -24.09 11.49
N ASP A 9 -7.75 -24.81 10.51
CA ASP A 9 -7.13 -25.09 9.20
C ASP A 9 -7.25 -23.93 8.19
N ALA A 10 -8.11 -22.94 8.46
CA ALA A 10 -8.23 -21.74 7.63
C ALA A 10 -7.13 -20.69 7.93
N TYR A 11 -6.41 -20.84 9.04
CA TYR A 11 -5.22 -20.05 9.34
C TYR A 11 -4.05 -20.48 8.43
N GLY A 12 -3.62 -19.59 7.54
CA GLY A 12 -2.50 -19.83 6.61
C GLY A 12 -2.89 -20.31 5.21
N ARG A 13 -4.15 -20.70 4.99
CA ARG A 13 -4.66 -21.09 3.67
C ARG A 13 -5.12 -19.86 2.90
N VAL A 14 -4.72 -19.73 1.63
CA VAL A 14 -5.24 -18.70 0.73
C VAL A 14 -5.83 -19.39 -0.49
N THR A 15 -7.15 -19.46 -0.56
CA THR A 15 -7.84 -20.20 -1.62
C THR A 15 -7.93 -19.38 -2.92
N ASN A 16 -7.99 -18.05 -2.82
CA ASN A 16 -8.10 -17.15 -3.96
C ASN A 16 -7.22 -15.90 -3.82
N PRO A 17 -5.88 -16.00 -3.96
CA PRO A 17 -5.00 -14.85 -3.90
C PRO A 17 -5.34 -13.80 -4.97
N GLY A 18 -5.93 -14.20 -6.10
CA GLY A 18 -6.31 -13.29 -7.21
C GLY A 18 -7.24 -12.15 -6.80
N ARG A 19 -8.00 -12.30 -5.70
CA ARG A 19 -8.91 -11.24 -5.20
C ARG A 19 -8.21 -9.93 -4.86
N TYR A 20 -6.93 -10.00 -4.48
CA TYR A 20 -6.15 -8.82 -4.09
C TYR A 20 -5.44 -8.15 -5.28
N GLN A 21 -5.48 -8.74 -6.49
CA GLN A 21 -4.86 -8.11 -7.68
C GLN A 21 -5.44 -6.72 -7.98
N VAL A 22 -6.69 -6.46 -7.58
CA VAL A 22 -7.30 -5.13 -7.67
C VAL A 22 -6.51 -4.07 -6.90
N LEU A 23 -5.83 -4.44 -5.81
CA LEU A 23 -4.96 -3.52 -5.07
C LEU A 23 -3.79 -3.04 -5.91
N HIS A 24 -3.18 -3.92 -6.71
CA HIS A 24 -2.09 -3.56 -7.61
C HIS A 24 -2.56 -2.54 -8.66
N ASP A 25 -3.72 -2.78 -9.28
CA ASP A 25 -4.29 -1.85 -10.26
C ASP A 25 -4.61 -0.48 -9.65
N VAL A 26 -5.29 -0.48 -8.50
CA VAL A 26 -5.64 0.76 -7.78
C VAL A 26 -4.39 1.53 -7.35
N ALA A 27 -3.38 0.85 -6.80
CA ALA A 27 -2.14 1.49 -6.37
C ALA A 27 -1.36 2.08 -7.55
N GLU A 28 -1.24 1.37 -8.67
CA GLU A 28 -0.62 1.88 -9.89
C GLU A 28 -1.32 3.15 -10.38
N ARG A 29 -2.66 3.13 -10.42
CA ARG A 29 -3.46 4.28 -10.81
C ARG A 29 -3.24 5.47 -9.89
N LEU A 30 -3.28 5.25 -8.57
CA LEU A 30 -3.05 6.30 -7.57
C LEU A 30 -1.64 6.90 -7.68
N LEU A 31 -0.61 6.07 -7.83
CA LEU A 31 0.76 6.55 -8.03
C LEU A 31 0.87 7.41 -9.30
N GLY A 32 0.19 7.02 -10.37
CA GLY A 32 0.10 7.78 -11.61
C GLY A 32 -0.59 9.14 -11.42
N GLU A 33 -1.73 9.17 -10.73
CA GLU A 33 -2.44 10.42 -10.43
C GLU A 33 -1.61 11.33 -9.53
N LEU A 34 -0.96 10.79 -8.52
CA LEU A 34 -0.11 11.54 -7.61
C LEU A 34 1.09 12.17 -8.34
N ALA A 35 1.78 11.40 -9.18
CA ALA A 35 2.91 11.89 -9.97
C ALA A 35 2.52 12.96 -11.00
N ARG A 36 1.25 12.98 -11.43
CA ARG A 36 0.69 14.00 -12.33
C ARG A 36 0.28 15.26 -11.59
N ASN A 37 -0.42 15.11 -10.46
CA ASN A 37 -1.05 16.22 -9.73
C ASN A 37 -0.11 16.91 -8.71
N PHE A 38 0.95 16.24 -8.26
CA PHE A 38 1.87 16.75 -7.25
C PHE A 38 3.30 16.90 -7.78
N ALA A 39 4.06 17.80 -7.16
CA ALA A 39 5.48 18.02 -7.45
C ALA A 39 6.34 16.90 -6.81
N VAL A 40 6.17 15.68 -7.31
CA VAL A 40 6.91 14.48 -6.87
C VAL A 40 7.65 13.85 -8.05
N SER A 41 8.81 13.27 -7.78
CA SER A 41 9.59 12.45 -8.71
C SER A 41 9.26 10.98 -8.50
N ARG A 42 8.89 10.29 -9.58
CA ARG A 42 8.60 8.85 -9.55
C ARG A 42 9.84 8.07 -9.94
N SER A 43 10.21 7.11 -9.10
CA SER A 43 11.30 6.15 -9.35
C SER A 43 10.80 4.73 -9.14
N GLU A 44 11.34 3.79 -9.91
CA GLU A 44 10.97 2.37 -9.85
C GLU A 44 12.22 1.54 -9.63
N SER A 45 12.14 0.59 -8.71
CA SER A 45 13.26 -0.28 -8.33
C SER A 45 12.78 -1.70 -8.08
N LEU A 46 13.67 -2.67 -8.27
CA LEU A 46 13.41 -4.05 -7.86
C LEU A 46 13.98 -4.26 -6.46
N VAL A 47 13.15 -4.78 -5.56
CA VAL A 47 13.54 -5.10 -4.18
C VAL A 47 13.21 -6.55 -3.86
N SER A 48 13.87 -7.11 -2.86
CA SER A 48 13.55 -8.46 -2.38
C SER A 48 12.09 -8.52 -1.93
N ASP A 49 11.38 -9.57 -2.35
CA ASP A 49 9.98 -9.76 -1.97
C ASP A 49 9.85 -10.01 -0.45
N PRO A 50 9.15 -9.15 0.31
CA PRO A 50 8.93 -9.40 1.73
C PRO A 50 7.93 -10.54 1.95
N SER A 51 7.11 -10.88 0.95
CA SER A 51 6.09 -11.93 1.08
C SER A 51 6.60 -13.35 0.81
N ARG A 52 7.83 -13.51 0.28
CA ARG A 52 8.41 -14.80 -0.07
C ARG A 52 9.89 -14.84 0.28
N SER A 53 10.41 -16.03 0.57
CA SER A 53 11.82 -16.24 0.89
C SER A 53 12.77 -15.95 -0.28
N SER A 54 12.27 -15.89 -1.51
CA SER A 54 13.06 -15.63 -2.71
C SER A 54 12.18 -15.02 -3.79
N GLY A 55 12.72 -14.02 -4.48
CA GLY A 55 12.02 -13.27 -5.52
C GLY A 55 12.32 -11.78 -5.43
N GLN A 56 12.21 -11.11 -6.57
CA GLN A 56 12.25 -9.67 -6.63
C GLN A 56 10.89 -9.15 -7.05
N VAL A 57 10.48 -8.07 -6.41
CA VAL A 57 9.23 -7.39 -6.68
C VAL A 57 9.47 -5.93 -6.99
N ARG A 58 8.53 -5.37 -7.72
CA ARG A 58 8.54 -3.97 -8.08
C ARG A 58 8.22 -3.10 -6.87
N MET A 59 9.08 -2.14 -6.58
CA MET A 59 8.83 -1.02 -5.68
C MET A 59 8.76 0.26 -6.48
N VAL A 60 7.72 1.05 -6.25
CA VAL A 60 7.59 2.41 -6.76
C VAL A 60 7.77 3.38 -5.60
N GLN A 61 8.62 4.38 -5.79
CA GLN A 61 8.86 5.46 -4.85
C GLN A 61 8.44 6.80 -5.47
N LEU A 62 7.68 7.60 -4.73
CA LEU A 62 7.39 9.00 -5.05
C LEU A 62 8.14 9.90 -4.05
N ASP A 63 9.14 10.60 -4.55
CA ASP A 63 9.98 11.54 -3.80
C ASP A 63 9.45 12.97 -3.98
N PRO A 64 8.98 13.64 -2.92
CA PRO A 64 8.50 15.00 -3.02
C PRO A 64 9.65 15.99 -3.20
N ALA A 65 9.46 16.98 -4.08
CA ALA A 65 10.51 17.97 -4.38
C ALA A 65 10.90 18.88 -3.21
N HIS A 66 10.16 18.87 -2.09
CA HIS A 66 10.38 19.76 -0.96
C HIS A 66 10.97 18.98 0.24
N PRO A 67 12.09 19.44 0.80
CA PRO A 67 12.70 18.82 1.98
C PRO A 67 11.73 18.92 3.18
N GLY A 68 11.57 17.80 3.89
CA GLY A 68 10.66 17.67 5.03
C GLY A 68 9.40 16.85 4.72
N VAL A 69 9.05 16.73 3.44
CA VAL A 69 7.85 16.01 2.98
C VAL A 69 8.09 14.50 2.91
N GLY A 70 7.13 13.72 3.42
CA GLY A 70 7.23 12.26 3.46
C GLY A 70 7.28 11.62 2.07
N VAL A 71 8.30 10.78 1.84
CA VAL A 71 8.46 9.94 0.65
C VAL A 71 7.43 8.80 0.68
N LEU A 72 6.65 8.62 -0.38
CA LEU A 72 5.75 7.46 -0.49
C LEU A 72 6.51 6.31 -1.17
N ARG A 73 6.53 5.13 -0.57
CA ARG A 73 6.98 3.89 -1.20
C ARG A 73 5.85 2.88 -1.22
N VAL A 74 5.68 2.21 -2.35
CA VAL A 74 4.71 1.15 -2.56
C VAL A 74 5.43 -0.03 -3.21
N THR A 75 5.50 -1.15 -2.49
CA THR A 75 6.08 -2.41 -2.97
C THR A 75 4.96 -3.37 -3.34
N PHE A 76 4.99 -3.90 -4.56
CA PHE A 76 3.99 -4.79 -5.13
C PHE A 76 4.39 -6.24 -4.86
N THR A 77 3.91 -6.84 -3.77
CA THR A 77 4.43 -8.12 -3.28
C THR A 77 4.06 -9.31 -4.21
N GLY A 78 4.76 -10.44 -4.04
CA GLY A 78 4.53 -11.67 -4.84
C GLY A 78 3.25 -12.43 -4.46
N PHE A 79 2.83 -12.33 -3.21
CA PHE A 79 1.40 -12.41 -2.87
C PHE A 79 0.77 -11.10 -3.36
N PRO A 80 -0.35 -11.06 -4.12
CA PRO A 80 -0.85 -9.85 -4.78
C PRO A 80 -1.42 -8.78 -3.81
N GLY A 81 -0.64 -8.39 -2.80
CA GLY A 81 -0.85 -7.29 -1.88
C GLY A 81 0.22 -6.21 -2.07
N LEU A 82 0.22 -5.24 -1.17
CA LEU A 82 1.02 -4.04 -1.22
C LEU A 82 1.72 -3.82 0.10
N MET A 83 2.95 -3.32 0.04
CA MET A 83 3.65 -2.80 1.20
C MET A 83 3.80 -1.29 1.03
N VAL A 84 3.13 -0.52 1.89
CA VAL A 84 3.06 0.93 1.78
C VAL A 84 3.83 1.57 2.93
N LYS A 85 4.79 2.43 2.59
CA LYS A 85 5.57 3.20 3.55
C LYS A 85 5.46 4.68 3.26
N LEU A 86 5.15 5.47 4.30
CA LEU A 86 4.89 6.90 4.20
C LEU A 86 5.93 7.68 5.00
N GLY A 87 6.93 8.24 4.35
CA GLY A 87 7.97 9.04 4.99
C GLY A 87 8.70 8.29 6.12
N GLN A 88 8.57 8.82 7.34
CA GLN A 88 9.11 8.24 8.57
C GLN A 88 8.10 7.30 9.28
N GLU A 89 6.87 7.16 8.78
CA GLU A 89 5.91 6.22 9.33
C GLU A 89 6.33 4.76 9.12
N SER A 90 5.82 3.90 9.98
CA SER A 90 5.97 2.45 9.86
C SER A 90 5.38 1.95 8.55
N GLU A 91 6.10 1.00 7.95
CA GLU A 91 5.64 0.28 6.77
C GLU A 91 4.40 -0.57 7.11
N THR A 92 3.37 -0.50 6.27
CA THR A 92 2.12 -1.26 6.45
C THR A 92 1.93 -2.22 5.28
N ALA A 93 1.58 -3.47 5.57
CA ALA A 93 1.17 -4.45 4.56
C ALA A 93 -0.36 -4.41 4.35
N LEU A 94 -0.80 -4.48 3.10
CA LEU A 94 -2.21 -4.52 2.69
C LEU A 94 -2.40 -5.67 1.67
N PRO A 95 -3.14 -6.74 1.98
CA PRO A 95 -3.71 -7.08 3.29
C PRO A 95 -2.64 -7.29 4.38
N ALA A 96 -3.05 -7.18 5.65
CA ALA A 96 -2.18 -7.50 6.78
C ALA A 96 -2.02 -9.01 6.95
N CYS A 97 -3.06 -9.78 6.63
CA CYS A 97 -3.11 -11.23 6.68
C CYS A 97 -3.91 -11.77 5.48
N GLY A 98 -3.21 -12.28 4.46
CA GLY A 98 -3.84 -12.81 3.25
C GLY A 98 -4.64 -14.13 3.43
N CYS A 99 -4.82 -14.62 4.66
CA CYS A 99 -5.48 -15.89 4.94
C CYS A 99 -6.99 -15.85 4.74
N ASP A 100 -7.58 -16.97 4.36
CA ASP A 100 -9.04 -17.15 4.23
C ASP A 100 -9.76 -16.83 5.55
N ALA A 101 -9.19 -17.20 6.70
CA ALA A 101 -9.78 -16.95 8.01
C ALA A 101 -9.94 -15.47 8.38
N CYS A 102 -9.05 -14.61 7.89
CA CYS A 102 -9.16 -13.16 8.14
C CYS A 102 -10.14 -12.49 7.20
N ASP A 103 -10.43 -13.12 6.06
CA ASP A 103 -11.35 -12.66 5.01
C ASP A 103 -11.33 -11.14 4.77
N GLU A 104 -10.14 -10.53 4.73
CA GLU A 104 -10.02 -9.08 4.54
C GLU A 104 -10.63 -8.69 3.19
N ASP A 105 -11.61 -7.79 3.25
CA ASP A 105 -12.33 -7.33 2.08
C ASP A 105 -11.45 -6.41 1.21
N PRO A 106 -11.30 -6.68 -0.08
CA PRO A 106 -10.45 -5.88 -0.96
C PRO A 106 -10.93 -4.44 -1.15
N GLN A 107 -12.23 -4.14 -1.01
CA GLN A 107 -12.73 -2.76 -1.05
C GLN A 107 -12.32 -2.01 0.22
N GLU A 108 -12.44 -2.61 1.40
CA GLU A 108 -11.98 -1.99 2.65
C GLU A 108 -10.47 -1.70 2.62
N LEU A 109 -9.68 -2.61 2.06
CA LEU A 109 -8.24 -2.39 1.85
C LEU A 109 -7.95 -1.24 0.88
N ILE A 110 -8.77 -1.05 -0.16
CA ILE A 110 -8.68 0.09 -1.08
C ILE A 110 -9.01 1.39 -0.35
N GLU A 111 -10.05 1.39 0.48
CA GLU A 111 -10.42 2.56 1.29
C GLU A 111 -9.31 2.91 2.29
N GLU A 112 -8.68 1.92 2.93
CA GLU A 112 -7.54 2.14 3.82
C GLU A 112 -6.32 2.70 3.06
N LEU A 113 -6.03 2.20 1.86
CA LEU A 113 -4.99 2.74 0.99
C LEU A 113 -5.25 4.21 0.67
N HIS A 114 -6.47 4.54 0.25
CA HIS A 114 -6.87 5.93 -0.01
C HIS A 114 -6.79 6.80 1.23
N HIS A 115 -7.19 6.29 2.39
CA HIS A 115 -7.10 7.01 3.66
C HIS A 115 -5.65 7.34 4.00
N LYS A 116 -4.76 6.34 3.92
CA LYS A 116 -3.32 6.47 4.20
C LYS A 116 -2.66 7.51 3.29
N ILE A 117 -2.86 7.41 1.97
CA ILE A 117 -2.36 8.38 0.98
C ILE A 117 -3.03 9.75 1.18
N GLY A 118 -4.32 9.77 1.52
CA GLY A 118 -5.09 10.96 1.81
C GLY A 118 -4.47 11.82 2.91
N ARG A 119 -3.78 11.22 3.88
CA ARG A 119 -3.04 11.97 4.92
C ARG A 119 -1.91 12.82 4.32
N LEU A 120 -1.19 12.34 3.30
CA LEU A 120 -0.14 13.14 2.62
C LEU A 120 -0.71 14.34 1.84
N THR A 121 -1.96 14.24 1.41
CA THR A 121 -2.59 15.25 0.53
C THR A 121 -3.45 16.26 1.28
N ARG A 122 -4.02 15.90 2.44
CA ARG A 122 -4.86 16.81 3.24
C ARG A 122 -4.00 17.85 3.96
N ALA A 123 -4.49 19.08 3.94
CA ALA A 123 -3.83 20.27 4.49
C ALA A 123 -3.67 20.33 6.03
N GLY A 124 -3.85 19.20 6.74
CA GLY A 124 -3.83 19.13 8.21
C GLY A 124 -2.91 18.07 8.81
N SER A 125 -2.20 17.29 8.00
CA SER A 125 -1.06 16.53 8.52
C SER A 125 0.03 17.53 8.88
N THR A 126 0.74 17.33 10.01
CA THR A 126 1.81 18.21 10.54
C THR A 126 2.59 18.91 9.43
N GLU A 127 2.98 20.18 9.59
CA GLU A 127 3.47 21.05 8.50
C GLU A 127 4.57 20.43 7.62
N SER A 128 5.27 19.41 8.13
CA SER A 128 6.25 18.58 7.42
C SER A 128 5.64 17.59 6.40
N ALA A 129 4.38 17.17 6.46
CA ALA A 129 3.87 16.00 5.72
C ALA A 129 3.12 16.31 4.42
N ARG A 130 3.00 17.59 4.02
CA ARG A 130 2.09 18.00 2.94
C ARG A 130 2.75 18.02 1.56
N TRP A 131 2.17 17.30 0.60
CA TRP A 131 2.59 17.39 -0.80
C TRP A 131 2.03 18.67 -1.46
N ARG A 132 2.88 19.42 -2.15
CA ARG A 132 2.44 20.56 -2.97
C ARG A 132 1.91 20.07 -4.31
N ARG A 133 0.73 20.56 -4.69
CA ARG A 133 0.23 20.38 -6.05
C ARG A 133 1.20 21.02 -7.04
N ARG A 134 1.38 20.37 -8.18
CA ARG A 134 2.10 20.97 -9.30
C ARG A 134 1.25 22.15 -9.77
N LEU A 135 1.76 23.36 -9.58
CA LEU A 135 1.21 24.54 -10.22
C LEU A 135 1.79 24.54 -11.63
N GLU A 136 0.90 24.33 -12.60
CA GLU A 136 1.16 24.48 -14.03
C GLU A 136 1.58 25.91 -14.40
#